data_AF-A0A5S9M995-F1
#
_entry.id   AF-A0A5S9M995-F1
#
_cell.length_a   1.000
_cell.length_b   1.000
_cell.length_c   1.000
_cell.angle_alpha   90.00
_cell.angle_beta   90.00
_cell.angle_gamma   90.00
#
_symmetry.space_group_name_H-M   'P 1'
#
loop_
_entity.id
_entity.type
_entity.pdbx_description
1 polymer ?
#
loop_
_entity_poly.entity_id
_entity_poly.type
_entity_poly.pdbx_seq_one_letter_code
_entity_poly.pdbx_strand_id
1 'polypeptide(L)'
;MIEDYQSSQRQLVAEKKEETIHLPASNVLKYFLEDGSWFCLRPSGTEPKVKFYIAVKGTSLTDSEEKLKHLSEEVMKVVYDIVEETAK
;
A
#
# COMPACT_ATOMS: atom_id res chain seq x y z
N MET A 1 9.96 0.85 2.33
CA MET A 1 9.84 -0.45 3.04
C MET A 1 8.59 -1.15 2.55
N ILE A 2 8.60 -2.48 2.44
CA ILE A 2 7.44 -3.28 1.98
C ILE A 2 7.17 -4.34 3.05
N GLU A 3 5.91 -4.53 3.42
CA GLU A 3 5.47 -5.60 4.32
C GLU A 3 4.47 -6.50 3.60
N ASP A 4 4.79 -7.78 3.53
CA ASP A 4 3.89 -8.85 3.12
C ASP A 4 3.51 -9.65 4.37
N TYR A 5 2.28 -9.41 4.84
CA TYR A 5 1.76 -10.07 6.02
C TYR A 5 1.42 -11.54 5.76
N GLN A 6 1.27 -11.97 4.51
CA GLN A 6 0.96 -13.36 4.19
C GLN A 6 2.20 -14.23 4.32
N SER A 7 3.34 -13.76 3.80
CA SER A 7 4.64 -14.43 3.95
C SER A 7 5.34 -14.11 5.28
N SER A 8 4.78 -13.20 6.08
CA SER A 8 5.40 -12.70 7.33
C SER A 8 6.77 -12.05 7.08
N GLN A 9 6.92 -11.35 5.96
CA GLN A 9 8.18 -10.73 5.54
C GLN A 9 8.06 -9.21 5.49
N ARG A 10 9.08 -8.54 6.02
CA ARG A 10 9.32 -7.11 5.86
C ARG A 10 10.62 -6.91 5.09
N GLN A 11 10.56 -6.15 4.00
CA GLN A 11 11.70 -5.78 3.19
C GLN A 11 12.09 -4.32 3.42
N LEU A 12 13.31 -4.12 3.91
CA LEU A 12 13.99 -2.83 3.98
C LEU A 12 14.71 -2.61 2.65
N VAL A 13 13.96 -2.18 1.64
CA VAL A 13 14.40 -2.10 0.23
C VAL A 13 15.72 -1.34 0.06
N ALA A 14 15.89 -0.19 0.72
CA ALA A 14 17.11 0.61 0.65
C ALA A 14 18.34 -0.10 1.25
N GLU A 15 18.12 -0.95 2.26
CA GLU A 15 19.17 -1.67 2.98
C GLU A 15 19.43 -3.07 2.41
N LYS A 16 18.63 -3.52 1.43
CA LYS A 16 18.63 -4.90 0.90
C LYS A 16 18.55 -5.95 2.02
N LYS A 17 17.76 -5.66 3.05
CA LYS A 17 17.57 -6.49 4.24
C LYS A 17 16.13 -6.98 4.34
N GLU A 18 15.97 -8.19 4.85
CA GLU A 18 14.68 -8.79 5.17
C GLU A 18 14.57 -9.07 6.67
N GLU A 19 13.36 -8.93 7.20
CA GLU A 19 13.00 -9.17 8.60
C GLU A 19 11.71 -9.99 8.68
N THR A 20 11.58 -10.79 9.73
CA THR A 20 10.35 -11.54 10.02
C THR A 20 9.34 -10.67 10.76
N ILE A 21 8.08 -10.72 10.32
CA ILE A 21 6.94 -10.09 11.00
C ILE A 21 6.36 -11.10 12.00
N HIS A 22 6.26 -10.73 13.28
CA HIS A 22 5.70 -11.58 14.35
C HIS A 22 4.20 -11.34 14.60
N LEU A 23 3.49 -10.79 13.63
CA LEU A 23 2.04 -10.58 13.66
C LEU A 23 1.32 -11.75 12.96
N PRO A 24 0.02 -11.98 13.23
CA PRO A 24 -0.74 -13.01 12.53
C PRO A 24 -0.71 -12.81 11.01
N ALA A 25 -0.56 -13.90 10.27
CA ALA A 25 -0.53 -13.85 8.82
C ALA A 25 -1.87 -13.39 8.24
N SER A 26 -1.81 -12.58 7.18
CA SER A 26 -3.01 -12.08 6.48
C SER A 26 -2.68 -11.70 5.05
N ASN A 27 -3.63 -11.84 4.13
CA ASN A 27 -3.47 -11.37 2.75
C ASN A 27 -3.57 -9.83 2.71
N VAL A 28 -2.45 -9.18 3.05
CA VAL A 28 -2.29 -7.74 3.12
C VAL A 28 -0.88 -7.42 2.64
N LEU A 29 -0.79 -6.49 1.70
CA LEU A 29 0.48 -5.87 1.29
C LEU A 29 0.48 -4.41 1.74
N LYS A 30 1.58 -3.96 2.35
CA LYS A 30 1.74 -2.57 2.82
C LYS A 30 3.05 -1.98 2.31
N TYR A 31 2.96 -0.78 1.74
CA TYR A 31 4.07 -0.05 1.14
C TYR A 31 4.28 1.25 1.89
N PHE A 32 5.52 1.50 2.30
CA PHE A 32 5.96 2.74 2.94
C PHE A 32 6.82 3.53 1.96
N LEU A 33 6.48 4.80 1.80
CA LEU A 33 7.18 5.78 0.98
C LEU A 33 8.22 6.55 1.82
N GLU A 34 9.18 7.17 1.15
CA GLU A 34 10.31 7.86 1.79
C GLU A 34 9.90 9.09 2.63
N ASP A 35 8.79 9.73 2.26
CA ASP A 35 8.22 10.88 2.99
C ASP A 35 7.46 10.48 4.28
N GLY A 36 7.37 9.18 4.56
CA GLY A 36 6.63 8.62 5.68
C GLY A 36 5.15 8.34 5.40
N SER A 37 4.68 8.63 4.19
CA SER A 37 3.36 8.20 3.71
C SER A 37 3.35 6.68 3.47
N TRP A 38 2.17 6.08 3.48
CA TRP A 38 2.03 4.64 3.21
C TRP A 38 0.67 4.32 2.60
N PHE A 39 0.62 3.22 1.88
CA PHE A 39 -0.65 2.62 1.49
C PHE A 39 -0.62 1.10 1.68
N CYS A 40 -1.78 0.50 1.90
CA CYS A 40 -1.93 -0.95 1.89
C CYS A 40 -3.16 -1.37 1.14
N LEU A 41 -3.13 -2.60 0.63
CA LEU A 41 -4.25 -3.23 -0.05
C LEU A 41 -4.51 -4.62 0.49
N ARG A 42 -5.78 -5.00 0.47
CA ARG A 42 -6.22 -6.35 0.83
C ARG A 42 -7.53 -6.72 0.14
N PRO A 43 -7.74 -7.99 -0.26
CA PRO A 43 -9.06 -8.45 -0.63
C PRO A 43 -10.02 -8.39 0.57
N SER A 44 -11.28 -8.10 0.30
CA SER A 44 -12.37 -8.29 1.24
C SER A 44 -12.67 -9.78 1.40
N GLY A 45 -12.95 -10.22 2.63
CA GLY A 45 -13.27 -11.62 2.90
C GLY A 45 -14.71 -12.01 2.57
N THR A 46 -15.61 -11.02 2.39
CA THR A 46 -17.05 -11.25 2.26
C THR A 46 -17.65 -10.75 0.95
N GLU A 47 -16.88 -10.00 0.16
CA GLU A 47 -17.36 -9.38 -1.09
C GLU A 47 -16.25 -9.41 -2.15
N PRO A 48 -16.57 -9.44 -3.45
CA PRO A 48 -15.59 -9.41 -4.53
C PRO A 48 -15.01 -7.99 -4.71
N LYS A 49 -14.34 -7.48 -3.69
CA LYS A 49 -13.77 -6.13 -3.64
C LYS A 49 -12.38 -6.15 -3.03
N VAL A 50 -11.51 -5.24 -3.47
CA VAL A 50 -10.22 -4.94 -2.83
C VAL A 50 -10.36 -3.62 -2.06
N LYS A 51 -9.85 -3.59 -0.82
CA LYS A 51 -9.82 -2.39 0.02
C LYS A 51 -8.43 -1.78 -0.03
N PHE A 52 -8.38 -0.47 -0.27
CA PHE A 52 -7.17 0.33 -0.21
C PHE A 52 -7.24 1.27 0.99
N TYR A 53 -6.15 1.34 1.74
CA TYR A 53 -5.97 2.28 2.83
C TYR A 53 -4.75 3.12 2.52
N ILE A 54 -4.90 4.44 2.54
CA ILE A 54 -3.86 5.39 2.17
C ILE A 54 -3.74 6.41 3.29
N ALA A 55 -2.50 6.66 3.72
CA ALA A 55 -2.18 7.66 4.72
C ALA A 55 -0.97 8.47 4.25
N VAL A 56 -1.03 9.77 4.47
CA VAL A 56 0.03 10.70 4.05
C VAL A 56 0.57 11.50 5.22
N LYS A 57 1.80 11.96 5.09
CA LYS A 57 2.43 12.88 6.05
C LYS A 57 2.56 14.27 5.44
N GLY A 58 1.65 15.17 5.84
CA GLY A 58 1.72 16.59 5.49
C GLY A 58 2.33 17.45 6.59
N THR A 59 2.68 18.67 6.21
CA THR A 59 3.14 19.76 7.10
C THR A 59 2.00 20.64 7.59
N SER A 60 0.83 20.53 6.94
CA SER A 60 -0.43 21.19 7.31
C SER A 60 -1.61 20.31 6.88
N LEU A 61 -2.83 20.71 7.25
CA LEU A 61 -4.05 20.03 6.77
C LEU A 61 -4.16 20.10 5.25
N THR A 62 -4.01 21.30 4.66
CA THR A 62 -4.09 21.51 3.21
C THR A 62 -3.04 20.68 2.45
N ASP A 63 -1.79 20.67 2.91
CA ASP A 63 -0.72 19.84 2.31
C ASP A 63 -1.06 18.34 2.43
N SER A 64 -1.66 17.91 3.55
CA SER A 64 -2.09 16.52 3.72
C SER A 64 -3.23 16.15 2.77
N GLU A 65 -4.19 17.05 2.55
CA GLU A 65 -5.31 16.83 1.63
C GLU A 65 -4.82 16.72 0.17
N GLU A 66 -3.92 17.61 -0.24
CA GLU A 66 -3.32 17.59 -1.57
C GLU A 66 -2.50 16.32 -1.82
N LYS A 67 -1.65 15.95 -0.87
CA LYS A 67 -0.87 14.69 -0.94
C LYS A 67 -1.75 13.46 -0.96
N LEU A 68 -2.81 13.43 -0.14
CA LEU A 68 -3.72 12.30 -0.09
C LEU A 68 -4.44 12.12 -1.42
N LYS A 69 -4.92 13.23 -2.00
CA LYS A 69 -5.56 13.21 -3.32
C LYS A 69 -4.59 12.68 -4.38
N HIS A 70 -3.40 13.28 -4.49
CA HIS A 70 -2.41 12.90 -5.48
C HIS A 70 -1.97 11.43 -5.35
N LEU A 71 -1.63 10.99 -4.14
CA LEU A 71 -1.22 9.60 -3.92
C LEU A 71 -2.35 8.60 -4.24
N SER A 72 -3.59 8.94 -3.90
CA SER A 72 -4.74 8.09 -4.20
C SER A 72 -4.98 7.97 -5.70
N GLU A 73 -4.88 9.07 -6.44
CA GLU A 73 -5.04 9.10 -7.90
C GLU A 73 -3.97 8.25 -8.59
N GLU A 74 -2.70 8.41 -8.22
CA GLU A 74 -1.58 7.67 -8.81
C GLU A 74 -1.66 6.16 -8.51
N VAL A 75 -1.94 5.78 -7.26
CA VAL A 75 -2.09 4.36 -6.88
C VAL A 75 -3.24 3.72 -7.65
N MET A 76 -4.40 4.39 -7.71
CA MET A 76 -5.57 3.83 -8.40
C MET A 76 -5.38 3.79 -9.90
N LYS A 77 -4.65 4.74 -10.50
CA LYS A 77 -4.30 4.69 -11.92
C LYS A 77 -3.55 3.40 -12.25
N VAL A 78 -2.50 3.06 -11.49
CA VAL A 78 -1.74 1.81 -11.69
C VAL A 78 -2.65 0.58 -11.55
N VAL A 79 -3.56 0.58 -10.58
CA VAL A 79 -4.52 -0.51 -10.41
C VAL A 79 -5.42 -0.68 -11.64
N TYR A 80 -5.97 0.40 -12.18
CA TYR A 80 -6.82 0.34 -13.36
C TYR A 80 -6.06 -0.11 -14.59
N ASP A 81 -4.85 0.40 -14.81
CA ASP A 81 -3.97 -0.01 -15.92
C ASP A 81 -3.75 -1.54 -15.88
N ILE A 82 -3.43 -2.12 -14.71
CA ILE A 82 -3.25 -3.57 -14.53
C ILE A 82 -4.54 -4.35 -14.78
N VAL A 83 -5.68 -3.87 -14.26
CA VAL A 83 -6.98 -4.54 -14.41
C VAL A 83 -7.39 -4.57 -15.89
N GLU A 84 -7.21 -3.46 -16.61
CA GLU A 84 -7.50 -3.38 -18.04
C GLU A 84 -6.59 -4.28 -18.88
N GLU A 85 -5.31 -4.39 -18.53
CA GLU A 85 -4.38 -5.33 -19.18
C GLU A 85 -4.77 -6.78 -18.93
N THR A 86 -5.20 -7.12 -17.71
CA THR A 86 -5.58 -8.49 -17.34
C THR A 86 -6.94 -8.91 -17.91
N ALA A 87 -7.80 -7.95 -18.26
CA ALA A 87 -9.12 -8.20 -18.84
C ALA A 87 -9.11 -8.43 -20.37
N LYS A 88 -7.95 -8.24 -21.03
CA LYS A 88 -7.74 -8.56 -22.45
C LYS A 88 -7.37 -10.03 -22.62
#